data_AF-A0A7X9BKU3-F1
#
_entry.id   AF-A0A7X9BKU3-F1
#
_cell.length_a   1.000
_cell.length_b   1.000
_cell.length_c   1.000
_cell.angle_alpha   90.00
_cell.angle_beta   90.00
_cell.angle_gamma   90.00
#
_symmetry.space_group_name_H-M   'P 1'
#
loop_
_entity.id
_entity.type
_entity.pdbx_description
1 polymer ?
#
loop_
_entity_poly.entity_id
_entity_poly.type
_entity_poly.pdbx_seq_one_letter_code
_entity_poly.pdbx_strand_id
1 'polypeptide(L)'
;FFSNVTGDIIKSGEEAKRRAVEHITYPVLWTSVEKKIHAFFEESKSKAVLLEVGPGKVLSGLWRDSGYAEAITSIPCGTLEQIQSII
;
A
#
# COMPACT_ATOMS: atom_id res chain seq x y z
N PHE A 1 3.47 4.85 -7.16
CA PHE A 1 2.27 3.98 -7.30
C PHE A 1 2.74 2.57 -7.54
N PHE A 2 2.13 1.59 -6.87
CA PHE A 2 2.36 0.17 -7.13
C PHE A 2 1.18 -0.41 -7.90
N SER A 3 1.43 -1.29 -8.85
CA SER A 3 0.37 -1.92 -9.64
C SER A 3 -0.12 -3.21 -8.99
N ASN A 4 -1.44 -3.39 -8.92
CA ASN A 4 -2.03 -4.67 -8.53
C ASN A 4 -1.73 -5.81 -9.52
N VAL A 5 -1.42 -5.49 -10.78
CA VAL A 5 -1.21 -6.48 -11.85
C VAL A 5 0.21 -7.02 -11.84
N THR A 6 1.20 -6.17 -11.58
CA THR A 6 2.62 -6.57 -11.57
C THR A 6 3.20 -6.72 -10.17
N GLY A 7 2.54 -6.16 -9.16
CA GLY A 7 3.08 -6.05 -7.81
C GLY A 7 4.26 -5.09 -7.69
N ASP A 8 4.56 -4.27 -8.71
CA ASP A 8 5.76 -3.42 -8.78
C ASP A 8 5.43 -1.93 -9.00
N ILE A 9 6.45 -1.08 -8.88
CA ILE A 9 6.32 0.36 -9.04
C ILE A 9 6.05 0.74 -10.50
N ILE A 10 5.04 1.58 -10.71
CA ILE A 10 4.71 2.16 -12.02
C ILE A 10 5.60 3.36 -12.29
N LYS A 11 6.17 3.45 -13.50
CA LYS A 11 7.15 4.48 -13.86
C LYS A 11 6.65 5.54 -14.84
N SER A 12 5.52 5.32 -15.52
CA SER A 12 4.92 6.32 -16.43
C SER A 12 3.40 6.32 -16.41
N GLY A 13 2.79 7.38 -16.96
CA GLY A 13 1.33 7.50 -17.09
C GLY A 13 0.74 6.50 -18.11
N GLU A 14 1.46 6.22 -19.20
CA GLU A 14 1.07 5.22 -20.19
C GLU A 14 1.05 3.82 -19.58
N GLU A 15 2.06 3.51 -18.76
CA GLU A 15 2.09 2.27 -17.99
C GLU A 15 0.92 2.22 -16.99
N ALA A 16 0.69 3.29 -16.22
CA ALA A 16 -0.42 3.35 -15.26
C ALA A 16 -1.76 3.06 -15.94
N LYS A 17 -2.03 3.70 -17.09
CA LYS A 17 -3.25 3.51 -17.87
C LYS A 17 -3.38 2.06 -18.34
N ARG A 18 -2.32 1.48 -18.89
CA ARG A 18 -2.33 0.07 -19.33
C ARG A 18 -2.62 -0.88 -18.17
N ARG A 19 -1.96 -0.70 -17.03
CA ARG A 19 -2.15 -1.54 -15.84
C ARG A 19 -3.54 -1.41 -15.24
N ALA A 20 -4.15 -0.22 -15.29
CA ALA A 20 -5.53 -0.03 -14.83
C ALA A 20 -6.54 -0.83 -15.67
N VAL A 21 -6.34 -0.94 -16.98
CA VAL A 21 -7.19 -1.76 -17.86
C VAL A 21 -6.97 -3.25 -17.57
N GLU A 22 -5.71 -3.69 -17.46
CA GLU A 22 -5.37 -5.09 -17.14
C GLU A 22 -5.94 -5.53 -15.78
N HIS A 23 -6.01 -4.64 -14.79
CA HIS A 23 -6.50 -4.95 -13.44
C HIS A 23 -7.94 -5.51 -13.40
N ILE A 24 -8.75 -5.29 -14.44
CA ILE A 24 -10.11 -5.82 -14.52
C ILE A 24 -10.12 -7.35 -14.66
N THR A 25 -9.12 -7.93 -15.32
CA THR A 25 -9.08 -9.37 -15.64
C THR A 25 -7.88 -10.11 -15.04
N TYR A 26 -6.92 -9.37 -14.49
CA TYR A 26 -5.71 -9.93 -13.88
C TYR A 26 -5.86 -9.99 -12.36
N PRO A 27 -5.24 -10.98 -11.69
CA PRO A 27 -5.31 -11.11 -10.24
C PRO A 27 -4.67 -9.93 -9.53
N VAL A 28 -5.15 -9.66 -8.31
CA VAL A 28 -4.58 -8.64 -7.42
C VAL A 28 -3.39 -9.22 -6.67
N LEU A 29 -2.18 -8.78 -7.04
CA LEU A 29 -0.91 -9.21 -6.43
C LEU A 29 -0.56 -8.41 -5.17
N TRP A 30 -1.49 -8.31 -4.22
CA TRP A 30 -1.34 -7.44 -3.03
C TRP A 30 -0.13 -7.82 -2.17
N THR A 31 0.11 -9.10 -1.91
CA THR A 31 1.27 -9.56 -1.12
C THR A 31 2.62 -9.19 -1.75
N SER A 32 2.67 -9.10 -3.09
CA SER A 32 3.85 -8.61 -3.82
C SER A 32 4.03 -7.11 -3.63
N VAL A 33 2.92 -6.34 -3.67
CA VAL A 33 2.91 -4.91 -3.38
C VAL A 33 3.42 -4.63 -1.97
N GLU A 34 2.95 -5.38 -0.95
CA GLU A 34 3.38 -5.19 0.44
C GLU A 34 4.89 -5.37 0.60
N LYS A 35 5.44 -6.43 0.00
CA LYS A 35 6.89 -6.68 -0.03
C LYS A 35 7.67 -5.52 -0.68
N LYS A 36 7.16 -4.96 -1.79
CA LYS A 36 7.82 -3.85 -2.50
C LYS A 36 7.73 -2.54 -1.72
N ILE A 37 6.63 -2.28 -1.03
CA ILE A 37 6.49 -1.12 -0.14
C ILE A 37 7.52 -1.20 0.99
N HIS A 38 7.64 -2.34 1.65
CA HIS A 38 8.62 -2.54 2.71
C HIS A 38 10.06 -2.32 2.21
N ALA A 39 10.43 -2.96 1.09
CA ALA A 39 11.76 -2.79 0.49
C ALA A 39 12.08 -1.34 0.13
N PHE A 40 11.09 -0.59 -0.40
CA PHE A 40 11.25 0.82 -0.77
C PHE A 40 11.59 1.71 0.44
N PHE A 41 10.92 1.48 1.58
CA PHE A 41 11.18 2.26 2.79
C PHE A 41 12.46 1.85 3.52
N GLU A 42 12.81 0.56 3.51
CA GLU A 42 14.10 0.07 4.02
C GLU A 42 15.28 0.70 3.26
N GLU A 43 15.23 0.74 1.93
CA GLU A 43 16.28 1.32 1.09
C GLU A 43 16.46 2.82 1.35
N SER A 44 15.35 3.54 1.54
CA SER A 44 15.37 4.99 1.79
C SER A 44 15.72 5.38 3.22
N LYS A 45 15.83 4.41 4.16
CA LYS A 45 16.05 4.64 5.61
C LYS A 45 15.12 5.70 6.22
N SER A 46 13.94 5.86 5.61
CA SER A 46 13.00 6.92 5.96
C SER A 46 12.04 6.38 7.02
N LYS A 47 11.83 7.15 8.09
CA LYS A 47 10.73 6.87 9.01
C LYS A 47 9.43 7.09 8.26
N ALA A 48 8.62 6.04 8.11
CA ALA A 48 7.37 6.08 7.40
C ALA A 48 6.25 5.48 8.24
N VAL A 49 5.03 5.92 7.95
CA VAL A 49 3.80 5.30 8.44
C VAL A 49 2.89 5.09 7.23
N LEU A 50 2.17 3.97 7.20
CA LEU A 50 1.18 3.69 6.17
C LEU A 50 -0.19 4.13 6.66
N LEU A 51 -0.94 4.84 5.82
CA LEU A 51 -2.31 5.24 6.11
C LEU A 51 -3.26 4.43 5.23
N GLU A 52 -4.18 3.68 5.83
CA GLU A 52 -5.30 3.08 5.10
C GLU A 52 -6.40 4.12 4.94
N VAL A 53 -6.42 4.77 3.79
CA VAL A 53 -7.39 5.82 3.47
C VAL A 53 -8.67 5.18 2.95
N GLY A 54 -9.74 5.29 3.73
CA GLY A 54 -11.05 4.73 3.39
C GLY A 54 -11.72 4.03 4.57
N PRO A 55 -12.96 3.56 4.41
CA PRO A 55 -13.69 2.90 5.50
C PRO A 55 -13.07 1.55 5.85
N GLY A 56 -13.10 1.21 7.15
CA GLY A 56 -12.63 -0.09 7.65
C GLY A 56 -11.16 -0.08 8.07
N LYS A 57 -10.56 -1.27 8.08
CA LYS A 57 -9.17 -1.51 8.51
C LYS A 57 -8.57 -2.78 7.87
N VAL A 58 -9.04 -3.12 6.67
CA VAL A 58 -8.70 -4.40 6.03
C VAL A 58 -7.24 -4.39 5.61
N LEU A 59 -6.78 -3.34 4.93
CA LEU A 59 -5.40 -3.24 4.45
C LEU A 59 -4.41 -3.12 5.61
N SER A 60 -4.74 -2.39 6.67
CA SER A 60 -3.96 -2.37 7.91
C SER A 60 -3.92 -3.75 8.57
N GLY A 61 -5.00 -4.52 8.48
CA GLY A 61 -5.05 -5.92 8.92
C GLY A 61 -4.12 -6.82 8.11
N LEU A 62 -4.17 -6.75 6.78
CA LEU A 62 -3.28 -7.48 5.88
C LEU A 62 -1.81 -7.12 6.13
N TRP A 63 -1.52 -5.83 6.29
CA TRP A 63 -0.18 -5.35 6.61
C TRP A 63 0.33 -5.89 7.94
N ARG A 64 -0.51 -5.90 8.99
CA ARG A 64 -0.16 -6.54 10.27
C ARG A 64 0.23 -8.00 10.09
N ASP A 65 -0.52 -8.74 9.27
CA ASP A 65 -0.32 -10.17 9.07
C ASP A 65 0.81 -10.47 8.05
N SER A 66 1.33 -9.46 7.34
CA SER A 66 2.41 -9.57 6.34
C SER A 66 3.80 -9.83 6.93
N GLY A 67 3.98 -9.57 8.23
CA GLY A 67 5.30 -9.61 8.91
C GLY A 67 6.12 -8.32 8.82
N TYR A 68 5.65 -7.29 8.11
CA TYR A 68 6.36 -6.01 7.96
C TYR A 68 5.95 -4.93 8.98
N ALA A 69 4.93 -5.20 9.80
CA ALA A 69 4.34 -4.21 10.69
C ALA A 69 5.24 -3.75 11.85
N GLU A 70 6.28 -4.53 12.20
CA GLU A 70 7.29 -4.10 13.18
C GLU A 70 8.20 -3.00 12.62
N ALA A 71 8.45 -3.00 11.32
CA ALA A 71 9.28 -1.99 10.66
C ALA A 71 8.48 -0.72 10.32
N ILE A 72 7.23 -0.89 9.87
CA ILE A 72 6.39 0.23 9.40
C ILE A 72 4.97 0.04 9.93
N THR A 73 4.51 0.96 10.78
CA THR A 73 3.15 0.93 11.31
C THR A 73 2.13 1.29 10.23
N SER A 74 0.98 0.61 10.22
CA SER A 74 -0.19 0.97 9.41
C SER A 74 -1.33 1.48 10.29
N ILE A 75 -1.96 2.58 9.90
CA ILE A 75 -3.01 3.27 10.66
C ILE A 75 -4.27 3.44 9.77
N PRO A 76 -5.46 3.00 10.21
CA PRO A 76 -6.71 3.31 9.53
C PRO A 76 -7.08 4.81 9.62
N CYS A 77 -7.50 5.40 8.50
CA CYS A 77 -7.76 6.84 8.36
C CYS A 77 -9.05 7.13 7.58
N GLY A 78 -10.12 6.43 7.92
CA GLY A 78 -11.42 6.51 7.25
C GLY A 78 -12.41 7.53 7.83
N THR A 79 -12.20 8.01 9.06
CA THR A 79 -13.09 8.98 9.74
C THR A 79 -12.36 10.25 10.13
N LEU A 80 -13.13 11.32 10.43
CA LEU A 80 -12.56 12.59 10.89
C LEU A 80 -11.77 12.41 12.19
N GLU A 81 -12.29 11.63 13.13
CA GLU A 81 -11.65 11.34 14.42
C GLU A 81 -10.33 10.61 14.21
N GLN A 82 -10.29 9.64 13.28
CA GLN A 82 -9.06 8.93 12.94
C GLN A 82 -8.03 9.85 12.32
N ILE A 83 -8.43 10.73 11.40
CA ILE A 83 -7.54 11.71 10.78
C ILE A 83 -6.96 12.66 11.83
N GLN A 84 -7.79 13.16 12.74
CA GLN A 84 -7.37 14.06 13.82
C GLN A 84 -6.37 13.39 14.79
N SER A 85 -6.40 12.07 14.95
CA SER A 85 -5.48 11.35 15.83
C SER A 85 -4.05 11.21 15.29
N ILE A 86 -3.81 11.57 14.03
CA ILE A 86 -2.51 11.43 13.34
C ILE A 86 -1.71 12.74 13.40
N ILE A 87 -2.40 13.88 13.58
CA ILE A 87 -1.86 15.24 13.52
C ILE A 87 -1.45 15.73 14.91
#